data_AF-A0A1M7IEW3-F1
#
_entry.id   AF-A0A1M7IEW3-F1
#
_cell.length_a   1.000
_cell.length_b   1.000
_cell.length_c   1.000
_cell.angle_alpha   90.00
_cell.angle_beta   90.00
_cell.angle_gamma   90.00
#
_symmetry.space_group_name_H-M   'P 1'
#
loop_
_entity.id
_entity.type
_entity.pdbx_description
1 polymer ?
#
loop_
_entity_poly.entity_id
_entity_poly.type
_entity_poly.pdbx_seq_one_letter_code
_entity_poly.pdbx_strand_id
1 'polypeptide(L)'
;MFQNILHINLIKYKEVPVYANKDQIVRYFVEIEAIEGSDKNIGVFAYYYGFVDLIEENGSYKISDLQFYGENYLCAPYHGWSYDAEAVVQIEYGGWCSLVKELLPTVQKDYVKYISFEGTDGYHYCMVFFQLTNDNDILIAQFRREANDSWTLIQINPEDCIKE
;
A
#
# COMPACT_ATOMS: atom_id res chain seq x y z
N MET A 1 -20.11 3.87 8.52
CA MET A 1 -18.95 3.00 8.82
C MET A 1 -18.91 2.53 10.28
N PHE A 2 -19.19 3.37 11.27
CA PHE A 2 -19.04 3.00 12.70
C PHE A 2 -20.25 2.36 13.38
N GLN A 3 -21.25 1.92 12.63
CA GLN A 3 -22.40 1.24 13.23
C GLN A 3 -22.00 -0.19 13.56
N ASN A 4 -22.43 -0.70 14.72
CA ASN A 4 -22.12 -2.05 15.19
C ASN A 4 -20.64 -2.31 15.55
N ILE A 5 -19.87 -1.24 15.83
CA ILE A 5 -18.49 -1.33 16.33
C ILE A 5 -18.48 -0.98 17.82
N LEU A 6 -17.95 -1.88 18.65
CA LEU A 6 -17.76 -1.68 20.08
C LEU A 6 -16.46 -0.94 20.39
N HIS A 7 -15.38 -1.32 19.71
CA HIS A 7 -14.03 -0.81 19.98
C HIS A 7 -13.16 -0.83 18.72
N ILE A 8 -12.21 0.09 18.62
CA ILE A 8 -11.21 0.16 17.53
C ILE A 8 -9.82 0.35 18.14
N ASN A 9 -8.88 -0.49 17.74
CA ASN A 9 -7.46 -0.37 18.02
C ASN A 9 -6.71 0.06 16.75
N LEU A 10 -5.83 1.05 16.88
CA LEU A 10 -4.89 1.39 15.81
C LEU A 10 -3.67 0.47 15.90
N ILE A 11 -3.38 -0.27 14.84
CA ILE A 11 -2.24 -1.19 14.75
C ILE A 11 -1.06 -0.49 14.07
N LYS A 12 -1.30 0.10 12.90
CA LYS A 12 -0.27 0.78 12.09
C LYS A 12 -0.80 2.11 11.60
N TYR A 13 0.09 3.09 11.52
CA TYR A 13 -0.18 4.33 10.81
C TYR A 13 1.11 4.90 10.24
N LYS A 14 1.03 5.49 9.05
CA LYS A 14 2.16 6.16 8.41
C LYS A 14 1.66 7.13 7.35
N GLU A 15 2.28 8.30 7.28
CA GLU A 15 2.05 9.22 6.18
C GLU A 15 2.56 8.60 4.88
N VAL A 16 1.78 8.73 3.80
CA VAL A 16 2.09 8.17 2.49
C VAL A 16 1.94 9.23 1.41
N PRO A 17 2.73 9.17 0.33
CA PRO A 17 2.65 10.16 -0.73
C PRO A 17 1.31 10.09 -1.47
N VAL A 18 0.86 11.24 -1.96
CA VAL A 18 -0.32 11.36 -2.83
C VAL A 18 0.16 11.68 -4.24
N TYR A 19 -0.23 10.84 -5.21
CA TYR A 19 0.08 11.06 -6.62
C TYR A 19 -0.68 12.29 -7.14
N ALA A 20 0.04 13.17 -7.84
CA ALA A 20 -0.53 14.40 -8.41
C ALA A 20 -1.34 15.25 -7.40
N ASN A 21 -0.78 15.46 -6.20
CA ASN A 21 -1.42 16.12 -5.07
C ASN A 21 -1.69 17.63 -5.24
N LYS A 22 -2.63 18.00 -6.11
CA LYS A 22 -2.98 19.40 -6.39
C LYS A 22 -3.68 20.08 -5.22
N ASP A 23 -4.39 19.31 -4.42
CA ASP A 23 -5.24 19.80 -3.34
C ASP A 23 -4.52 19.82 -1.97
N GLN A 24 -3.20 19.58 -1.96
CA GLN A 24 -2.36 19.55 -0.75
C GLN A 24 -2.89 18.60 0.33
N ILE A 25 -3.42 17.46 -0.09
CA ILE A 25 -3.93 16.41 0.77
C ILE A 25 -2.76 15.80 1.56
N VAL A 26 -2.93 15.64 2.87
CA VAL A 26 -2.04 14.83 3.71
C VAL A 26 -2.71 13.48 3.90
N ARG A 27 -2.10 12.40 3.38
CA ARG A 27 -2.67 11.05 3.44
C ARG A 27 -1.92 10.18 4.43
N TYR A 28 -2.66 9.49 5.28
CA TYR A 28 -2.15 8.45 6.16
C TYR A 28 -2.67 7.09 5.72
N PHE A 29 -1.76 6.12 5.55
CA PHE A 29 -2.13 4.72 5.63
C PHE A 29 -2.43 4.37 7.09
N VAL A 30 -3.46 3.56 7.31
CA VAL A 30 -3.83 3.03 8.62
C VAL A 30 -4.15 1.55 8.54
N GLU A 31 -3.87 0.83 9.62
CA GLU A 31 -4.36 -0.52 9.86
C GLU A 31 -4.99 -0.56 11.25
N ILE A 32 -6.21 -1.08 11.34
CA ILE A 32 -7.02 -1.11 12.55
C ILE A 32 -7.59 -2.50 12.80
N GLU A 33 -7.74 -2.83 14.07
CA GLU A 33 -8.55 -3.94 14.55
C GLU A 33 -9.84 -3.36 15.16
N ALA A 34 -10.99 -3.91 14.78
CA ALA A 34 -12.27 -3.55 15.34
C ALA A 34 -12.91 -4.75 16.04
N ILE A 35 -13.49 -4.51 17.23
CA ILE A 35 -14.44 -5.45 17.83
C ILE A 35 -15.82 -5.04 17.34
N GLU A 36 -16.42 -5.85 16.47
CA GLU A 36 -17.71 -5.55 15.84
C GLU A 36 -18.71 -6.70 15.99
N GLY A 37 -20.00 -6.39 15.89
CA GLY A 37 -21.03 -7.43 15.92
C GLY A 37 -21.11 -8.20 14.60
N SER A 38 -21.59 -9.44 14.67
CA SER A 38 -21.81 -10.30 13.51
C SER A 38 -23.25 -10.84 13.45
N ASP A 39 -23.64 -11.41 12.31
CA ASP A 39 -24.95 -12.04 12.12
C ASP A 39 -25.23 -13.22 13.06
N LYS A 40 -24.19 -13.75 13.72
CA LYS A 40 -24.30 -14.85 14.70
C LYS A 40 -24.57 -14.36 16.12
N ASN A 41 -24.89 -13.07 16.31
CA ASN A 41 -25.09 -12.43 17.61
C ASN A 41 -23.89 -12.63 18.56
N ILE A 42 -22.69 -12.57 18.00
CA ILE A 42 -21.41 -12.60 18.72
C ILE A 42 -20.55 -11.42 18.27
N GLY A 43 -19.66 -10.97 19.15
CA GLY A 43 -18.59 -10.05 18.78
C GLY A 43 -17.47 -10.79 18.06
N VAL A 44 -16.91 -10.18 17.02
CA VAL A 44 -15.77 -10.68 16.25
C VAL A 44 -14.67 -9.64 16.21
N PHE A 45 -13.43 -10.10 16.05
CA PHE A 45 -12.31 -9.23 15.66
C PHE A 45 -12.27 -9.16 14.14
N ALA A 46 -12.39 -7.96 13.61
CA ALA A 46 -12.25 -7.66 12.19
C ALA A 46 -11.06 -6.73 11.99
N TYR A 47 -10.31 -6.96 10.92
CA TYR A 47 -9.12 -6.18 10.58
C TYR A 47 -9.35 -5.43 9.30
N TYR A 48 -8.93 -4.17 9.29
CA TYR A 48 -9.07 -3.29 8.16
C TYR A 48 -7.79 -2.51 7.95
N TYR A 49 -7.38 -2.36 6.70
CA TYR A 49 -6.41 -1.35 6.32
C TYR A 49 -7.09 -0.28 5.48
N GLY A 50 -6.47 0.88 5.36
CA GLY A 50 -7.10 2.00 4.71
C GLY A 50 -6.24 3.23 4.58
N PHE A 51 -6.87 4.28 4.08
CA PHE A 51 -6.29 5.61 3.91
C PHE A 51 -7.20 6.66 4.54
N VAL A 52 -6.58 7.60 5.24
CA VAL A 52 -7.22 8.75 5.87
C VAL A 52 -6.63 10.00 5.24
N ASP A 53 -7.46 10.79 4.59
CA ASP A 53 -7.04 12.03 3.94
C ASP A 53 -7.41 13.24 4.78
N LEU A 54 -6.43 14.11 5.00
CA LEU A 54 -6.61 15.37 5.68
C LEU A 54 -6.43 16.53 4.70
N ILE A 55 -7.25 17.55 4.87
CA ILE A 55 -7.08 18.86 4.24
C ILE A 55 -6.88 19.91 5.32
N GLU A 56 -6.01 20.89 5.05
CA GLU A 56 -5.86 22.04 5.93
C GLU A 56 -6.93 23.09 5.58
N GLU A 57 -7.77 23.42 6.55
CA GLU A 57 -8.74 24.50 6.47
C GLU A 57 -8.56 25.45 7.65
N ASN A 58 -8.26 26.72 7.36
CA ASN A 58 -8.11 27.80 8.35
C ASN A 58 -7.13 27.47 9.49
N GLY A 59 -6.00 26.83 9.18
CA GLY A 59 -4.98 26.45 10.17
C GLY A 59 -5.34 25.21 11.01
N SER A 60 -6.36 24.45 10.61
CA SER A 60 -6.76 23.20 11.24
C SER A 60 -6.87 22.08 10.21
N TYR A 61 -6.44 20.87 10.55
CA TYR A 61 -6.61 19.71 9.69
C TYR A 61 -7.98 19.07 9.91
N LYS A 62 -8.67 18.76 8.82
CA LYS A 62 -9.94 18.03 8.83
C LYS A 62 -9.83 16.78 7.99
N ILE A 63 -10.47 15.71 8.46
CA ILE A 63 -10.64 14.49 7.67
C ILE A 63 -11.57 14.82 6.50
N SER A 64 -11.03 14.67 5.28
CA SER A 64 -11.73 14.89 4.02
C SER A 64 -12.23 13.59 3.41
N ASP A 65 -11.50 12.49 3.59
CA ASP A 65 -11.87 11.17 3.08
C ASP A 65 -11.38 10.04 4.00
N LEU A 66 -12.14 8.94 3.99
CA LEU A 66 -11.85 7.71 4.73
C LEU A 66 -12.13 6.52 3.83
N GLN A 67 -11.09 5.77 3.49
CA GLN A 67 -11.19 4.56 2.68
C GLN A 67 -10.67 3.38 3.48
N PHE A 68 -11.46 2.32 3.60
CA PHE A 68 -11.07 1.12 4.34
C PHE A 68 -11.48 -0.13 3.60
N TYR A 69 -10.63 -1.15 3.73
CA TYR A 69 -10.75 -2.43 3.06
C TYR A 69 -10.63 -3.53 4.13
N GLY A 70 -11.58 -4.46 4.15
CA GLY A 70 -11.52 -5.60 5.06
C GLY A 70 -10.38 -6.55 4.66
N GLU A 71 -9.58 -6.95 5.64
CA GLU A 71 -8.49 -7.89 5.42
C GLU A 71 -9.01 -9.31 5.24
N ASN A 72 -8.50 -10.01 4.23
CA ASN A 72 -8.83 -11.40 4.00
C ASN A 72 -7.88 -12.30 4.80
N TYR A 73 -8.37 -12.90 5.88
CA TYR A 73 -7.63 -13.89 6.69
C TYR A 73 -7.85 -15.34 6.24
N LEU A 74 -8.50 -15.57 5.09
CA LEU A 74 -8.62 -16.91 4.50
C LEU A 74 -7.32 -17.30 3.79
N CYS A 75 -7.25 -18.47 3.18
CA CYS A 75 -6.02 -19.06 2.62
C CYS A 75 -5.29 -18.22 1.54
N ALA A 76 -5.84 -17.09 1.10
CA ALA A 76 -5.34 -16.31 -0.04
C ALA A 76 -3.98 -15.61 0.22
N PRO A 77 -3.75 -14.89 1.33
CA PRO A 77 -2.44 -14.28 1.63
C PRO A 77 -1.29 -15.29 1.75
N TYR A 78 -1.60 -16.56 2.05
CA TYR A 78 -0.59 -17.61 2.18
C TYR A 78 -0.28 -18.37 0.88
N HIS A 79 -1.07 -18.16 -0.19
CA HIS A 79 -0.96 -18.96 -1.42
C HIS A 79 -1.04 -18.18 -2.72
N GLY A 80 -1.49 -16.93 -2.71
CA GLY A 80 -1.53 -16.10 -3.91
C GLY A 80 -0.24 -15.29 -4.07
N TRP A 81 0.37 -15.32 -5.24
CA TRP A 81 1.55 -14.51 -5.55
C TRP A 81 1.27 -13.00 -5.44
N SER A 82 0.02 -12.57 -5.67
CA SER A 82 -0.38 -11.17 -5.63
C SER A 82 -0.39 -10.57 -4.22
N TYR A 83 -0.15 -11.38 -3.19
CA TYR A 83 -0.05 -10.95 -1.80
C TYR A 83 1.40 -10.78 -1.33
N ASP A 84 2.37 -11.18 -2.16
CA ASP A 84 3.80 -11.13 -1.87
C ASP A 84 4.46 -10.02 -2.71
N ALA A 85 5.08 -9.05 -2.05
CA ALA A 85 5.64 -7.87 -2.71
C ALA A 85 6.70 -8.24 -3.77
N GLU A 86 7.60 -9.17 -3.47
CA GLU A 86 8.63 -9.63 -4.39
C GLU A 86 8.05 -10.29 -5.64
N ALA A 87 7.07 -11.18 -5.45
CA ALA A 87 6.38 -11.82 -6.56
C ALA A 87 5.61 -10.81 -7.41
N VAL A 88 4.92 -9.83 -6.81
CA VAL A 88 4.26 -8.72 -7.52
C VAL A 88 5.27 -7.97 -8.40
N VAL A 89 6.42 -7.57 -7.84
CA VAL A 89 7.45 -6.84 -8.61
C VAL A 89 7.98 -7.70 -9.77
N GLN A 90 8.28 -8.96 -9.53
CA GLN A 90 8.81 -9.85 -10.57
C GLN A 90 7.80 -10.17 -11.67
N ILE A 91 6.54 -10.41 -11.31
CA ILE A 91 5.50 -10.83 -12.27
C ILE A 91 4.95 -9.64 -13.03
N GLU A 92 4.51 -8.59 -12.33
CA GLU A 92 3.82 -7.46 -12.96
C GLU A 92 4.82 -6.54 -13.67
N TYR A 93 5.89 -6.13 -12.98
CA TYR A 93 6.84 -5.19 -13.57
C TYR A 93 7.91 -5.93 -14.38
N GLY A 94 8.39 -7.08 -13.90
CA GLY A 94 9.36 -7.90 -14.62
C GLY A 94 8.75 -8.70 -15.77
N GLY A 95 7.64 -9.39 -15.52
CA GLY A 95 6.98 -10.23 -16.52
C GLY A 95 6.15 -9.41 -17.52
N TRP A 96 5.12 -8.71 -17.04
CA TRP A 96 4.17 -8.04 -17.93
C TRP A 96 4.82 -6.85 -18.65
N CYS A 97 5.56 -6.02 -17.92
CA CYS A 97 6.18 -4.83 -18.50
C CYS A 97 7.62 -5.03 -18.99
N SER A 98 8.26 -6.18 -18.75
CA SER A 98 9.68 -6.40 -19.07
C SER A 98 10.60 -5.30 -18.51
N LEU A 99 10.22 -4.69 -17.39
CA LEU A 99 10.89 -3.52 -16.81
C LEU A 99 12.05 -3.92 -15.89
N VAL A 100 11.94 -5.03 -15.16
CA VAL A 100 12.95 -5.45 -14.19
C VAL A 100 14.14 -6.12 -14.92
N LYS A 101 15.30 -5.46 -14.89
CA LYS A 101 16.57 -6.02 -15.39
C LYS A 101 17.30 -6.78 -14.29
N GLU A 102 17.45 -6.18 -13.11
CA GLU A 102 18.13 -6.77 -11.96
C GLU A 102 17.44 -6.33 -10.67
N LEU A 103 16.99 -7.31 -9.88
CA LEU A 103 16.38 -7.07 -8.58
C LEU A 103 17.47 -6.95 -7.51
N LEU A 104 17.43 -5.89 -6.70
CA LEU A 104 18.30 -5.71 -5.55
C LEU A 104 17.70 -6.42 -4.32
N PRO A 105 18.50 -6.76 -3.28
CA PRO A 105 17.98 -7.38 -2.08
C PRO A 105 16.87 -6.54 -1.43
N THR A 106 15.73 -7.18 -1.10
CA THR A 106 14.65 -6.52 -0.37
C THR A 106 15.16 -6.02 0.98
N VAL A 107 14.85 -4.76 1.29
CA VAL A 107 15.12 -4.19 2.60
C VAL A 107 13.78 -4.03 3.32
N GLN A 108 13.62 -4.69 4.45
CA GLN A 108 12.45 -4.52 5.32
C GLN A 108 12.82 -3.76 6.59
N LYS A 109 12.01 -2.75 6.94
CA LYS A 109 12.10 -2.00 8.20
C LYS A 109 10.71 -1.95 8.81
N ASP A 110 10.54 -2.61 9.95
CA ASP A 110 9.24 -2.86 10.57
C ASP A 110 8.29 -3.53 9.56
N TYR A 111 7.11 -2.95 9.33
CA TYR A 111 6.14 -3.41 8.36
C TYR A 111 6.34 -2.82 6.95
N VAL A 112 7.42 -2.07 6.71
CA VAL A 112 7.66 -1.44 5.39
C VAL A 112 8.74 -2.20 4.64
N LYS A 113 8.37 -2.72 3.46
CA LYS A 113 9.28 -3.35 2.51
C LYS A 113 9.66 -2.38 1.40
N TYR A 114 10.95 -2.34 1.09
CA TYR A 114 11.52 -1.58 0.00
C TYR A 114 12.11 -2.57 -1.01
N ILE A 115 11.53 -2.62 -2.22
CA ILE A 115 12.00 -3.47 -3.30
C ILE A 115 12.55 -2.57 -4.40
N SER A 116 13.87 -2.60 -4.55
CA SER A 116 14.57 -1.79 -5.54
C SER A 116 15.09 -2.65 -6.69
N PHE A 117 15.14 -2.08 -7.90
CA PHE A 117 15.65 -2.78 -9.08
C PHE A 117 16.24 -1.82 -10.12
N GLU A 118 17.13 -2.35 -10.95
CA GLU A 118 17.54 -1.71 -12.19
C GLU A 118 16.49 -1.99 -13.28
N GLY A 119 16.09 -0.94 -13.98
CA GLY A 119 15.20 -1.01 -15.13
C GLY A 119 15.93 -1.42 -16.40
N THR A 120 15.22 -2.10 -17.31
CA THR A 120 15.69 -2.36 -18.69
C THR A 120 15.84 -1.08 -19.52
N ASP A 121 15.16 -0.01 -19.10
CA ASP A 121 15.22 1.34 -19.64
C ASP A 121 16.39 2.19 -19.09
N GLY A 122 17.21 1.63 -18.20
CA GLY A 122 18.37 2.30 -17.61
C GLY A 122 18.07 3.17 -16.38
N TYR A 123 16.81 3.21 -15.90
CA TYR A 123 16.47 3.87 -14.64
C TYR A 123 16.61 2.94 -13.44
N HIS A 124 16.63 3.51 -12.23
CA HIS A 124 16.52 2.74 -10.99
C HIS A 124 15.18 3.00 -10.34
N TYR A 125 14.53 1.93 -9.88
CA TYR A 125 13.21 1.96 -9.29
C TYR A 125 13.23 1.50 -7.84
N CYS A 126 12.31 2.01 -7.03
CA CYS A 126 12.04 1.57 -5.67
C CYS A 126 10.53 1.51 -5.44
N MET A 127 10.03 0.30 -5.23
CA MET A 127 8.64 0.01 -4.91
C MET A 127 8.52 -0.15 -3.39
N VAL A 128 7.61 0.60 -2.78
CA VAL A 128 7.39 0.61 -1.33
C VAL A 128 6.08 -0.11 -1.03
N PHE A 129 6.17 -1.16 -0.23
CA PHE A 129 5.03 -1.95 0.21
C PHE A 129 4.88 -1.88 1.73
N PHE A 130 3.66 -1.92 2.23
CA PHE A 130 3.37 -2.14 3.64
C PHE A 130 2.79 -3.54 3.84
N GLN A 131 3.41 -4.30 4.73
CA GLN A 131 2.97 -5.62 5.13
C GLN A 131 1.89 -5.49 6.21
N LEU A 132 0.69 -6.02 5.94
CA LEU A 132 -0.43 -6.08 6.87
C LEU A 132 -0.21 -7.13 7.96
N THR A 133 -1.06 -7.17 9.00
CA THR A 133 -0.94 -8.16 10.09
C THR A 133 -1.21 -9.59 9.60
N ASN A 134 -1.92 -9.77 8.48
CA ASN A 134 -2.11 -11.06 7.83
C ASN A 134 -1.02 -11.42 6.80
N ASP A 135 0.15 -10.76 6.85
CA ASP A 135 1.29 -10.93 5.95
C ASP A 135 1.09 -10.47 4.50
N ASN A 136 -0.08 -9.96 4.13
CA ASN A 136 -0.33 -9.40 2.80
C ASN A 136 0.45 -8.09 2.59
N ASP A 137 1.19 -7.98 1.48
CA ASP A 137 1.89 -6.76 1.11
C ASP A 137 1.05 -5.85 0.20
N ILE A 138 0.81 -4.61 0.63
CA ILE A 138 0.10 -3.60 -0.15
C ILE A 138 1.09 -2.63 -0.77
N LEU A 139 1.05 -2.46 -2.09
CA LEU A 139 1.84 -1.42 -2.77
C LEU A 139 1.36 -0.03 -2.36
N ILE A 140 2.28 0.77 -1.82
CA ILE A 140 1.99 2.12 -1.30
C ILE A 140 2.51 3.21 -2.23
N ALA A 141 3.73 3.05 -2.72
CA ALA A 141 4.38 4.08 -3.53
C ALA A 141 5.40 3.47 -4.48
N GLN A 142 5.64 4.15 -5.58
CA GLN A 142 6.65 3.81 -6.57
C GLN A 142 7.52 5.03 -6.81
N PHE A 143 8.84 4.83 -6.79
CA PHE A 143 9.80 5.88 -7.01
C PHE A 143 10.76 5.50 -8.12
N ARG A 144 11.21 6.52 -8.86
CA ARG A 144 12.29 6.41 -9.85
C ARG A 144 13.40 7.36 -9.48
N ARG A 145 14.64 6.90 -9.56
CA ARG A 145 15.82 7.74 -9.37
C ARG A 145 16.11 8.51 -10.65
N GLU A 146 16.22 9.82 -10.52
CA GLU A 146 16.58 10.75 -11.59
C GLU A 146 18.11 10.89 -11.73
N ALA A 147 18.55 11.53 -12.81
CA ALA A 147 19.98 11.73 -13.10
C ALA A 147 20.73 12.58 -12.06
N ASN A 148 20.02 13.36 -11.24
CA ASN A 148 20.58 14.14 -10.14
C ASN A 148 20.56 13.37 -8.79
N ASP A 149 20.37 12.05 -8.83
CA ASP A 149 20.22 11.16 -7.66
C ASP A 149 19.00 11.44 -6.76
N SER A 150 18.09 12.32 -7.18
CA SER A 150 16.82 12.51 -6.48
C SER A 150 15.82 11.41 -6.82
N TRP A 151 14.92 11.10 -5.88
CA TRP A 151 13.83 10.15 -6.10
C TRP A 151 12.55 10.89 -6.42
N THR A 152 11.98 10.62 -7.59
CA THR A 152 10.70 11.15 -8.02
C THR A 152 9.61 10.12 -7.80
N LEU A 153 8.50 10.55 -7.22
CA LEU A 153 7.28 9.75 -7.11
C LEU A 153 6.68 9.55 -8.51
N ILE A 154 6.46 8.30 -8.91
CA ILE A 154 5.92 7.93 -10.22
C ILE A 154 4.81 6.89 -10.07
N GLN A 155 3.97 6.75 -11.09
CA GLN A 155 2.91 5.75 -11.09
C GLN A 155 2.99 4.98 -12.40
N ILE A 156 3.42 3.72 -12.31
CA ILE A 156 3.34 2.75 -13.40
C ILE A 156 2.15 1.85 -13.10
N ASN A 157 1.25 1.72 -14.08
CA ASN A 157 0.16 0.76 -14.04
C ASN A 157 0.57 -0.46 -14.89
N PRO A 158 0.96 -1.58 -14.29
CA PRO A 158 1.49 -2.72 -15.03
C PRO A 158 0.45 -3.40 -15.94
N GLU A 159 -0.86 -3.21 -15.67
CA GLU A 159 -1.90 -3.70 -16.56
C GLU A 159 -1.85 -3.08 -17.95
N ASP A 160 -1.32 -1.85 -18.09
CA ASP A 160 -1.21 -1.18 -19.39
C ASP A 160 -0.22 -1.90 -20.33
N CYS A 161 0.65 -2.76 -19.79
CA CYS A 161 1.60 -3.58 -20.56
C CYS A 161 0.97 -4.84 -21.18
N ILE A 162 -0.21 -5.26 -20.71
CA ILE A 162 -0.92 -6.47 -21.18
C ILE A 162 -2.26 -6.17 -21.84
N LYS A 163 -2.63 -4.90 -21.97
CA LYS A 163 -3.81 -4.48 -22.75
C LYS A 163 -3.47 -4.55 -24.24
N GLU A 164 -4.26 -5.32 -24.97
CA GLU A 164 -4.23 -5.40 -26.45
C GLU A 164 -4.70 -4.11 -27.13
#